data_AF-A0A924EIX9-F1
#
_entry.id   AF-A0A924EIX9-F1
#
_cell.length_a   1.000
_cell.length_b   1.000
_cell.length_c   1.000
_cell.angle_alpha   90.00
_cell.angle_beta   90.00
_cell.angle_gamma   90.00
#
_symmetry.space_group_name_H-M   'P 1'
#
loop_
_entity.id
_entity.type
_entity.pdbx_description
1 polymer ?
#
loop_
_entity_poly.entity_id
_entity_poly.type
_entity_poly.pdbx_seq_one_letter_code
_entity_poly.pdbx_strand_id
1 'polypeptide(L)'
;NLKNATPPTKILSEQGKANSMLRDLLNEDFNRIVVNDKTIFADTKSYLQRIAPDKVDIVSYYNNGSPIFDSFGITKQVKAAFGKTVNLPSGAYLIVEHTEALHVIDVNSGYKSVSNNQEQNALETNLEAAEEIARQLRLRDLGGIIVVDFIDMKLMENKKRISDSMELLMKTDRAKHAVLPLSKFGLMQITRQRMKPEMTINTSEICPSCTGTGKISSTLILEDEIEKNLSYLIMQNHKGLTIEVNPILFTFLTSGFISKRLKWSWKYKQRIKIISKSTYHLTEFRFFDDSDEEIKL
;
A
#
# COMPACT_ATOMS: atom_id res chain seq x y z
N ASN A 1 -39.98 9.17 30.60
CA ASN A 1 -38.74 9.08 31.42
C ASN A 1 -37.85 10.33 31.38
N LEU A 2 -38.37 11.55 31.16
CA LEU A 2 -37.57 12.79 31.25
C LEU A 2 -38.37 13.89 31.96
N LYS A 3 -38.75 13.67 33.22
CA LYS A 3 -39.70 14.55 33.93
C LYS A 3 -39.17 15.97 34.24
N ASN A 4 -37.90 16.31 33.96
CA ASN A 4 -37.27 17.61 34.29
C ASN A 4 -36.27 18.14 33.23
N ALA A 5 -36.31 17.70 31.97
CA ALA A 5 -35.32 18.12 30.97
C ALA A 5 -35.70 19.46 30.31
N THR A 6 -34.75 20.41 30.23
CA THR A 6 -34.90 21.70 29.54
C THR A 6 -34.32 21.64 28.11
N PRO A 7 -35.10 21.96 27.05
CA PRO A 7 -34.59 21.94 25.67
C PRO A 7 -33.56 23.04 25.36
N PRO A 8 -32.56 22.78 24.48
CA PRO A 8 -32.25 21.50 23.86
C PRO A 8 -31.40 20.60 24.78
N THR A 9 -31.87 19.38 25.06
CA THR A 9 -31.15 18.35 25.83
C THR A 9 -30.89 17.14 24.95
N LYS A 10 -29.65 16.62 24.99
CA LYS A 10 -29.25 15.39 24.29
C LYS A 10 -29.86 14.18 25.02
N ILE A 11 -30.83 13.52 24.37
CA ILE A 11 -31.54 12.35 24.93
C ILE A 11 -30.71 11.07 24.77
N LEU A 12 -30.05 10.93 23.62
CA LEU A 12 -29.21 9.80 23.26
C LEU A 12 -28.12 10.32 22.32
N SER A 13 -26.87 9.94 22.55
CA SER A 13 -25.83 10.00 21.53
C SER A 13 -25.43 8.61 21.13
N GLU A 14 -25.04 8.48 19.86
CA GLU A 14 -24.31 7.30 19.43
C GLU A 14 -23.07 7.13 20.31
N GLN A 15 -22.81 5.89 20.74
CA GLN A 15 -21.60 5.60 21.50
C GLN A 15 -20.39 5.90 20.61
N GLY A 16 -19.25 6.27 21.22
CA GLY A 16 -18.01 6.47 20.45
C GLY A 16 -17.70 5.25 19.57
N LYS A 17 -17.10 5.47 18.38
CA LYS A 17 -16.85 4.42 17.37
C LYS A 17 -16.19 3.16 17.94
N ALA A 18 -15.29 3.31 18.91
CA ALA A 18 -14.65 2.18 19.57
C ALA A 18 -15.67 1.27 20.31
N ASN A 19 -16.62 1.87 21.03
CA ASN A 19 -17.64 1.13 21.77
C ASN A 19 -18.64 0.46 20.83
N SER A 20 -19.03 1.11 19.72
CA SER A 20 -19.89 0.47 18.73
C SER A 20 -19.21 -0.69 18.02
N MET A 21 -17.91 -0.58 17.69
CA MET A 21 -17.13 -1.70 17.17
C MET A 21 -17.05 -2.86 18.16
N LEU A 22 -16.78 -2.58 19.44
CA LEU A 22 -16.74 -3.63 20.46
C LEU A 22 -18.09 -4.31 20.64
N ARG A 23 -19.19 -3.56 20.70
CA ARG A 23 -20.54 -4.14 20.76
C ARG A 23 -20.82 -5.10 19.60
N ASP A 24 -20.35 -4.78 18.41
CA ASP A 24 -20.69 -5.50 17.18
C ASP A 24 -19.71 -6.65 16.85
N LEU A 25 -18.51 -6.67 17.47
CA LEU A 25 -17.43 -7.61 17.14
C LEU A 25 -16.95 -8.46 18.32
N LEU A 26 -17.07 -7.98 19.56
CA LEU A 26 -16.54 -8.66 20.73
C LEU A 26 -17.25 -10.00 20.93
N ASN A 27 -16.49 -11.08 20.99
CA ASN A 27 -16.94 -12.44 21.26
C ASN A 27 -15.96 -13.16 22.21
N GLU A 28 -16.18 -14.44 22.50
CA GLU A 28 -15.33 -15.23 23.41
C GLU A 28 -13.89 -15.42 22.92
N ASP A 29 -13.65 -15.38 21.61
CA ASP A 29 -12.32 -15.61 21.01
C ASP A 29 -11.40 -14.37 21.07
N PHE A 30 -11.86 -13.24 21.61
CA PHE A 30 -11.06 -12.04 21.76
C PHE A 30 -10.05 -12.18 22.90
N ASN A 31 -8.77 -12.33 22.53
CA ASN A 31 -7.69 -12.51 23.49
C ASN A 31 -6.96 -11.21 23.85
N ARG A 32 -7.06 -10.17 23.02
CA ARG A 32 -6.33 -8.90 23.23
C ARG A 32 -6.96 -7.73 22.49
N ILE A 33 -7.06 -6.59 23.16
CA ILE A 33 -7.42 -5.29 22.59
C ILE A 33 -6.24 -4.34 22.85
N VAL A 34 -5.74 -3.68 21.81
CA VAL A 34 -4.58 -2.79 21.93
C VAL A 34 -4.98 -1.39 21.49
N VAL A 35 -4.71 -0.39 22.33
CA VAL A 35 -5.10 1.00 22.09
C VAL A 35 -3.89 1.90 22.32
N ASN A 36 -3.62 2.84 21.41
CA ASN A 36 -2.51 3.79 21.51
C ASN A 36 -2.93 5.21 21.91
N ASP A 37 -4.23 5.46 22.13
CA ASP A 37 -4.76 6.71 22.68
C ASP A 37 -5.25 6.52 24.12
N LYS A 38 -4.85 7.44 25.03
CA LYS A 38 -5.16 7.33 26.46
C LYS A 38 -6.65 7.47 26.76
N THR A 39 -7.34 8.34 26.03
CA THR A 39 -8.78 8.59 26.20
C THR A 39 -9.56 7.36 25.74
N ILE A 40 -9.26 6.85 24.55
CA ILE A 40 -9.91 5.64 24.01
C ILE A 40 -9.62 4.43 24.92
N PHE A 41 -8.42 4.32 25.49
CA PHE A 41 -8.09 3.22 26.41
C PHE A 41 -8.96 3.26 27.67
N ALA A 42 -9.12 4.43 28.29
CA ALA A 42 -9.96 4.61 29.47
C ALA A 42 -11.45 4.35 29.16
N ASP A 43 -11.94 4.87 28.04
CA ASP A 43 -13.32 4.66 27.56
C ASP A 43 -13.58 3.17 27.28
N THR A 44 -12.64 2.50 26.61
CA THR A 44 -12.72 1.07 26.27
C THR A 44 -12.80 0.21 27.53
N LYS A 45 -11.93 0.47 28.52
CA LYS A 45 -11.98 -0.24 29.81
C LYS A 45 -13.28 -0.01 30.54
N SER A 46 -13.73 1.25 30.62
CA SER A 46 -15.00 1.61 31.27
C SER A 46 -16.21 0.97 30.59
N TYR A 47 -16.16 0.83 29.27
CA TYR A 47 -17.19 0.13 28.51
C TYR A 47 -17.20 -1.37 28.82
N LEU A 48 -16.06 -2.05 28.74
CA LEU A 48 -15.94 -3.48 29.04
C LEU A 48 -16.30 -3.81 30.49
N GLN A 49 -15.95 -2.96 31.45
CA GLN A 49 -16.38 -3.12 32.85
C GLN A 49 -17.90 -3.19 33.02
N ARG A 50 -18.67 -2.57 32.11
CA ARG A 50 -20.14 -2.62 32.16
C ARG A 50 -20.73 -3.82 31.42
N ILE A 51 -20.10 -4.27 30.33
CA ILE A 51 -20.69 -5.27 29.42
C ILE A 51 -20.07 -6.67 29.53
N ALA A 52 -18.79 -6.77 29.90
CA ALA A 52 -18.00 -8.00 30.00
C ALA A 52 -16.84 -7.78 31.00
N PRO A 53 -17.12 -7.73 32.32
CA PRO A 53 -16.13 -7.41 33.35
C PRO A 53 -14.93 -8.37 33.36
N ASP A 54 -15.16 -9.62 32.99
CA ASP A 54 -14.17 -10.69 32.83
C ASP A 54 -13.14 -10.43 31.71
N LYS A 55 -13.46 -9.55 30.76
CA LYS A 55 -12.59 -9.23 29.62
C LYS A 55 -11.85 -7.90 29.74
N VAL A 56 -11.92 -7.23 30.89
CA VAL A 56 -11.26 -5.92 31.06
C VAL A 56 -9.74 -6.01 30.94
N ASP A 57 -9.16 -7.13 31.37
CA ASP A 57 -7.71 -7.33 31.41
C ASP A 57 -7.07 -7.57 30.03
N ILE A 58 -7.87 -7.87 29.01
CA ILE A 58 -7.35 -8.03 27.64
C ILE A 58 -7.03 -6.67 26.98
N VAL A 59 -7.46 -5.55 27.57
CA VAL A 59 -7.19 -4.21 27.07
C VAL A 59 -5.82 -3.73 27.51
N SER A 60 -4.94 -3.48 26.55
CA SER A 60 -3.57 -3.01 26.77
C SER A 60 -3.32 -1.65 26.10
N TYR A 61 -2.63 -0.76 26.81
CA TYR A 61 -2.20 0.52 26.27
C TYR A 61 -0.84 0.35 25.58
N TYR A 62 -0.71 0.87 24.37
CA TYR A 62 0.48 0.78 23.55
C TYR A 62 1.21 2.13 23.49
N ASN A 63 2.50 2.14 23.86
CA ASN A 63 3.32 3.35 23.94
C ASN A 63 4.82 3.07 23.66
N ASN A 64 5.12 2.33 22.59
CA ASN A 64 6.49 1.90 22.30
C ASN A 64 7.22 2.83 21.30
N GLY A 65 6.74 4.06 21.09
CA GLY A 65 7.32 5.06 20.17
C GLY A 65 7.06 4.82 18.68
N SER A 66 7.07 3.57 18.22
CA SER A 66 6.70 3.20 16.84
C SER A 66 5.19 3.19 16.63
N PRO A 67 4.65 3.44 15.43
CA PRO A 67 3.21 3.33 15.16
C PRO A 67 2.65 1.95 15.49
N ILE A 68 1.46 1.91 16.12
CA ILE A 68 0.84 0.67 16.61
C ILE A 68 0.72 -0.40 15.50
N PHE A 69 0.25 -0.03 14.30
CA PHE A 69 0.07 -0.99 13.21
C PHE A 69 1.39 -1.55 12.66
N ASP A 70 2.49 -0.78 12.73
CA ASP A 70 3.80 -1.25 12.29
C ASP A 70 4.31 -2.34 13.23
N SER A 71 4.17 -2.15 14.54
CA SER A 71 4.61 -3.12 15.55
C SER A 71 3.86 -4.45 15.51
N PHE A 72 2.65 -4.48 14.94
CA PHE A 72 1.89 -5.72 14.73
C PHE A 72 1.88 -6.19 13.26
N GLY A 73 2.66 -5.56 12.38
CA GLY A 73 2.72 -5.92 10.96
C GLY A 73 1.42 -5.67 10.17
N ILE A 74 0.48 -4.93 10.75
CA ILE A 74 -0.83 -4.60 10.15
C ILE A 74 -0.65 -3.60 9.00
N THR A 75 0.28 -2.65 9.11
CA THR A 75 0.50 -1.64 8.06
C THR A 75 0.82 -2.27 6.70
N LYS A 76 1.68 -3.29 6.69
CA LYS A 76 2.01 -4.03 5.45
C LYS A 76 0.77 -4.71 4.87
N GLN A 77 -0.06 -5.32 5.72
CA GLN A 77 -1.29 -5.99 5.28
C GLN A 77 -2.32 -5.00 4.75
N VAL A 78 -2.47 -3.84 5.39
CA VAL A 78 -3.36 -2.76 4.91
C VAL A 78 -2.85 -2.24 3.56
N LYS A 79 -1.56 -1.89 3.43
CA LYS A 79 -1.01 -1.42 2.15
C LYS A 79 -1.19 -2.47 1.04
N ALA A 80 -0.95 -3.75 1.31
CA ALA A 80 -1.18 -4.82 0.35
C ALA A 80 -2.67 -4.99 0.01
N ALA A 81 -3.55 -4.92 1.00
CA ALA A 81 -4.98 -5.10 0.81
C ALA A 81 -5.65 -3.93 0.07
N PHE A 82 -5.09 -2.72 0.11
CA PHE A 82 -5.64 -1.55 -0.61
C PHE A 82 -4.90 -1.24 -1.91
N GLY A 83 -3.83 -1.98 -2.23
CA GLY A 83 -3.10 -1.82 -3.48
C GLY A 83 -3.93 -2.19 -4.71
N LYS A 84 -3.53 -1.70 -5.88
CA LYS A 84 -4.15 -2.09 -7.16
C LYS A 84 -4.07 -3.61 -7.38
N THR A 85 -2.94 -4.22 -7.03
CA THR A 85 -2.70 -5.66 -7.15
C THR A 85 -2.84 -6.35 -5.80
N VAL A 86 -3.64 -7.42 -5.74
CA VAL A 86 -3.84 -8.24 -4.54
C VAL A 86 -3.35 -9.66 -4.83
N ASN A 87 -2.30 -10.08 -4.16
CA ASN A 87 -1.74 -11.42 -4.36
C ASN A 87 -2.53 -12.49 -3.59
N LEU A 88 -2.72 -13.64 -4.22
CA LEU A 88 -3.37 -14.82 -3.66
C LEU A 88 -2.32 -15.84 -3.16
N PRO A 89 -2.64 -16.67 -2.16
CA PRO A 89 -1.76 -17.73 -1.65
C PRO A 89 -1.14 -18.63 -2.71
N SER A 90 -1.89 -18.93 -3.79
CA SER A 90 -1.42 -19.76 -4.89
C SER A 90 -0.39 -19.12 -5.82
N GLY A 91 -0.10 -17.82 -5.67
CA GLY A 91 0.72 -17.03 -6.59
C GLY A 91 -0.06 -16.38 -7.73
N ALA A 92 -1.37 -16.65 -7.83
CA ALA A 92 -2.31 -15.84 -8.61
C ALA A 92 -2.47 -14.44 -7.99
N TYR A 93 -3.08 -13.51 -8.73
CA TYR A 93 -3.32 -12.17 -8.23
C TYR A 93 -4.55 -11.53 -8.88
N LEU A 94 -5.15 -10.58 -8.16
CA LEU A 94 -6.27 -9.76 -8.61
C LEU A 94 -5.76 -8.38 -8.99
N ILE A 95 -6.33 -7.78 -10.03
CA ILE A 95 -6.19 -6.35 -10.34
C ILE A 95 -7.52 -5.68 -10.05
N VAL A 96 -7.55 -4.80 -9.05
CA VAL A 96 -8.75 -4.06 -8.63
C VAL A 96 -8.64 -2.62 -9.11
N GLU A 97 -9.53 -2.23 -10.02
CA GLU A 97 -9.59 -0.88 -10.57
C GLU A 97 -10.95 -0.23 -10.32
N HIS A 98 -10.92 1.09 -10.14
CA HIS A 98 -12.10 1.92 -10.02
C HIS A 98 -12.23 2.79 -11.27
N THR A 99 -13.41 2.78 -11.87
CA THR A 99 -13.81 3.68 -12.95
C THR A 99 -14.89 4.64 -12.45
N GLU A 100 -15.30 5.59 -13.28
CA GLU A 100 -16.36 6.55 -12.90
C GLU A 100 -17.66 5.87 -12.44
N ALA A 101 -18.08 4.80 -13.14
CA ALA A 101 -19.39 4.18 -12.91
C ALA A 101 -19.34 2.86 -12.14
N LEU A 102 -18.23 2.13 -12.20
CA LEU A 102 -18.14 0.76 -11.69
C LEU A 102 -16.72 0.37 -11.26
N HIS A 103 -16.62 -0.70 -10.48
CA HIS A 103 -15.36 -1.35 -10.15
C HIS A 103 -15.12 -2.53 -11.08
N VAL A 104 -13.89 -2.68 -11.55
CA VAL A 104 -13.46 -3.82 -12.36
C VAL A 104 -12.44 -4.63 -11.56
N ILE A 105 -12.61 -5.94 -11.54
CA ILE A 105 -11.67 -6.87 -10.91
C ILE A 105 -11.28 -7.92 -11.95
N ASP A 106 -9.99 -8.03 -12.24
CA ASP A 106 -9.43 -9.01 -13.17
C ASP A 106 -8.62 -10.08 -12.41
N VAL A 107 -8.80 -11.35 -12.78
CA VAL A 107 -8.17 -12.51 -12.11
C VAL A 107 -7.06 -13.10 -12.97
N ASN A 108 -5.83 -13.11 -12.44
CA ASN A 108 -4.65 -13.62 -13.13
C ASN A 108 -4.07 -14.83 -12.41
N SER A 109 -3.76 -15.91 -13.14
CA SER A 109 -3.20 -17.16 -12.57
C SER A 109 -1.73 -17.09 -12.14
N GLY A 110 -1.02 -16.01 -12.51
CA GLY A 110 0.41 -15.86 -12.23
C GLY A 110 1.28 -16.91 -12.93
N TYR A 111 2.50 -17.15 -12.40
CA TYR A 111 3.51 -18.01 -13.04
C TYR A 111 3.35 -19.52 -12.74
N LYS A 112 2.18 -19.99 -12.31
CA LYS A 112 1.96 -21.42 -12.06
C LYS A 112 2.21 -22.22 -13.34
N SER A 113 3.10 -23.20 -13.25
CA SER A 113 3.37 -24.17 -14.32
C SER A 113 2.08 -24.86 -14.72
N VAL A 114 1.69 -24.69 -15.98
CA VAL A 114 0.48 -25.29 -16.58
C VAL A 114 0.60 -26.80 -16.47
N SER A 115 -0.05 -27.40 -15.46
CA SER A 115 -0.24 -28.86 -15.44
C SER A 115 -1.21 -29.24 -16.58
N ASN A 116 -1.26 -30.53 -16.94
CA ASN A 116 -2.10 -31.04 -18.04
C ASN A 116 -3.62 -30.81 -17.84
N ASN A 117 -4.07 -30.21 -16.73
CA ASN A 117 -5.48 -29.94 -16.44
C ASN A 117 -5.76 -28.44 -16.23
N GLN A 118 -5.67 -27.66 -17.31
CA GLN A 118 -5.90 -26.22 -17.32
C GLN A 118 -7.29 -25.84 -16.79
N GLU A 119 -8.32 -26.62 -17.10
CA GLU A 119 -9.69 -26.34 -16.67
C GLU A 119 -9.83 -26.43 -15.13
N GLN A 120 -9.24 -27.46 -14.51
CA GLN A 120 -9.24 -27.60 -13.06
C GLN A 120 -8.44 -26.49 -12.38
N ASN A 121 -7.26 -26.15 -12.91
CA ASN A 121 -6.44 -25.07 -12.36
C ASN A 121 -7.17 -23.72 -12.42
N ALA A 122 -7.89 -23.44 -13.51
CA ALA A 122 -8.69 -22.23 -13.65
C ALA A 122 -9.81 -22.17 -12.61
N LEU A 123 -10.54 -23.28 -12.42
CA LEU A 123 -11.57 -23.37 -11.38
C LEU A 123 -11.00 -23.13 -9.98
N GLU A 124 -9.91 -23.79 -9.62
CA GLU A 124 -9.29 -23.64 -8.29
C GLU A 124 -8.83 -22.20 -8.04
N THR A 125 -8.14 -21.61 -9.03
CA THR A 125 -7.68 -20.21 -8.95
C THR A 125 -8.85 -19.24 -8.83
N ASN A 126 -9.92 -19.48 -9.58
CA ASN A 126 -11.10 -18.62 -9.53
C ASN A 126 -11.89 -18.75 -8.22
N LEU A 127 -11.92 -19.95 -7.60
CA LEU A 127 -12.55 -20.14 -6.29
C LEU A 127 -11.79 -19.42 -5.19
N GLU A 128 -10.45 -19.48 -5.21
CA GLU A 128 -9.58 -18.69 -4.32
C GLU A 128 -9.76 -17.19 -4.55
N ALA A 129 -9.83 -16.77 -5.83
CA ALA A 129 -10.11 -15.39 -6.19
C ALA A 129 -11.47 -14.92 -5.66
N ALA A 130 -12.52 -15.74 -5.74
CA ALA A 130 -13.85 -15.37 -5.24
C ALA A 130 -13.85 -15.11 -3.72
N GLU A 131 -13.12 -15.93 -2.95
CA GLU A 131 -12.96 -15.72 -1.50
C GLU A 131 -12.28 -14.39 -1.19
N GLU A 132 -11.18 -14.10 -1.89
CA GLU A 132 -10.43 -12.86 -1.72
C GLU A 132 -11.25 -11.64 -2.19
N ILE A 133 -11.97 -11.74 -3.30
CA ILE A 133 -12.86 -10.67 -3.79
C ILE A 133 -13.91 -10.34 -2.73
N ALA A 134 -14.63 -11.33 -2.21
CA ALA A 134 -15.63 -11.10 -1.17
C ALA A 134 -15.02 -10.42 0.07
N ARG A 135 -13.80 -10.80 0.45
CA ARG A 135 -13.04 -10.14 1.53
C ARG A 135 -12.69 -8.68 1.19
N GLN A 136 -12.21 -8.42 -0.02
CA GLN A 136 -11.82 -7.08 -0.50
C GLN A 136 -13.02 -6.13 -0.61
N LEU A 137 -14.17 -6.61 -1.08
CA LEU A 137 -15.41 -5.82 -1.13
C LEU A 137 -15.78 -5.27 0.26
N ARG A 138 -15.64 -6.10 1.30
CA ARG A 138 -15.90 -5.69 2.70
C ARG A 138 -14.81 -4.76 3.23
N LEU A 139 -13.54 -5.06 2.96
CA LEU A 139 -12.41 -4.30 3.52
C LEU A 139 -12.28 -2.90 2.94
N ARG A 140 -12.50 -2.74 1.64
CA ARG A 140 -12.43 -1.44 0.95
C ARG A 140 -13.78 -0.70 0.94
N ASP A 141 -14.83 -1.36 1.42
CA ASP A 141 -16.24 -0.95 1.30
C ASP A 141 -16.63 -0.62 -0.16
N LEU A 142 -16.20 -1.45 -1.11
CA LEU A 142 -16.54 -1.28 -2.53
C LEU A 142 -18.05 -1.42 -2.69
N GLY A 143 -18.69 -0.47 -3.37
CA GLY A 143 -20.13 -0.45 -3.52
C GLY A 143 -20.57 0.25 -4.80
N GLY A 144 -21.76 -0.07 -5.26
CA GLY A 144 -22.22 0.21 -6.62
C GLY A 144 -22.13 -1.05 -7.47
N ILE A 145 -21.78 -0.88 -8.74
CA ILE A 145 -21.63 -1.98 -9.70
C ILE A 145 -20.18 -2.47 -9.65
N ILE A 146 -20.01 -3.77 -9.50
CA ILE A 146 -18.73 -4.47 -9.54
C ILE A 146 -18.80 -5.51 -10.66
N VAL A 147 -17.80 -5.50 -11.53
CA VAL A 147 -17.63 -6.46 -12.62
C VAL A 147 -16.38 -7.27 -12.32
N VAL A 148 -16.50 -8.60 -12.29
CA VAL A 148 -15.37 -9.50 -12.11
C VAL A 148 -15.14 -10.29 -13.39
N ASP A 149 -13.93 -10.23 -13.91
CA ASP A 149 -13.44 -11.02 -15.02
C ASP A 149 -12.63 -12.21 -14.47
N PHE A 150 -13.28 -13.37 -14.40
CA PHE A 150 -12.64 -14.61 -13.96
C PHE A 150 -11.87 -15.25 -15.12
N ILE A 151 -10.90 -16.11 -14.80
CA ILE A 151 -10.20 -16.89 -15.82
C ILE A 151 -11.22 -17.73 -16.60
N ASP A 152 -11.11 -17.71 -17.93
CA ASP A 152 -11.99 -18.44 -18.83
C ASP A 152 -12.06 -19.94 -18.48
N MET A 153 -13.30 -20.44 -18.41
CA MET A 153 -13.62 -21.85 -18.19
C MET A 153 -14.57 -22.33 -19.27
N LYS A 154 -14.38 -23.57 -19.74
CA LYS A 154 -15.21 -24.14 -20.81
C LYS A 154 -16.44 -24.84 -20.25
N LEU A 155 -16.34 -25.45 -19.08
CA LEU A 155 -17.42 -26.25 -18.51
C LEU A 155 -18.45 -25.36 -17.80
N MET A 156 -19.73 -25.51 -18.17
CA MET A 156 -20.83 -24.79 -17.53
C MET A 156 -21.00 -25.14 -16.05
N GLU A 157 -20.64 -26.37 -15.66
CA GLU A 157 -20.63 -26.81 -14.27
C GLU A 157 -19.64 -25.98 -13.43
N ASN A 158 -18.45 -25.71 -13.96
CA ASN A 158 -17.44 -24.89 -13.29
C ASN A 158 -17.90 -23.44 -13.14
N LYS A 159 -18.52 -22.88 -14.19
CA LYS A 159 -19.13 -21.52 -14.15
C LYS A 159 -20.20 -21.41 -13.07
N LYS A 160 -21.05 -22.44 -12.96
CA LYS A 160 -22.07 -22.51 -11.92
C LYS A 160 -21.44 -22.59 -10.53
N ARG A 161 -20.41 -23.42 -10.36
CA ARG A 161 -19.70 -23.59 -9.08
C ARG A 161 -19.06 -22.29 -8.57
N ILE A 162 -18.49 -21.46 -9.45
CA ILE A 162 -18.02 -20.11 -9.06
C ILE A 162 -19.18 -19.24 -8.61
N SER A 163 -20.28 -19.22 -9.39
CA SER A 163 -21.45 -18.37 -9.09
C SER A 163 -22.05 -18.73 -7.72
N ASP A 164 -22.25 -20.02 -7.46
CA ASP A 164 -22.77 -20.54 -6.20
C ASP A 164 -21.81 -20.24 -5.03
N SER A 165 -20.49 -20.36 -5.26
CA SER A 165 -19.47 -20.03 -4.26
C SER A 165 -19.49 -18.54 -3.90
N MET A 166 -19.53 -17.66 -4.90
CA MET A 166 -19.56 -16.22 -4.66
C MET A 166 -20.83 -15.79 -3.93
N GLU A 167 -21.99 -16.34 -4.28
CA GLU A 167 -23.23 -16.10 -3.55
C GLU A 167 -23.12 -16.54 -2.08
N LEU A 168 -22.55 -17.72 -1.81
CA LEU A 168 -22.33 -18.21 -0.45
C LEU A 168 -21.39 -17.31 0.36
N LEU A 169 -20.26 -16.90 -0.22
CA LEU A 169 -19.26 -16.04 0.42
C LEU A 169 -19.82 -14.66 0.77
N MET A 170 -20.70 -14.14 -0.08
CA MET A 170 -21.34 -12.83 0.10
C MET A 170 -22.46 -12.84 1.15
N LYS A 171 -23.07 -13.98 1.50
CA LYS A 171 -24.13 -14.07 2.53
C LYS A 171 -23.75 -13.49 3.89
N THR A 172 -22.46 -13.51 4.22
CA THR A 172 -21.93 -12.95 5.48
C THR A 172 -21.75 -11.43 5.45
N ASP A 173 -21.86 -10.81 4.28
CA ASP A 173 -21.77 -9.37 4.12
C ASP A 173 -23.02 -8.68 4.67
N ARG A 174 -22.80 -7.64 5.47
CA ARG A 174 -23.87 -6.84 6.07
C ARG A 174 -24.54 -5.90 5.07
N ALA A 175 -23.83 -5.52 4.00
CA ALA A 175 -24.37 -4.67 2.95
C ALA A 175 -25.33 -5.48 2.05
N LYS A 176 -26.47 -4.88 1.67
CA LYS A 176 -27.37 -5.51 0.70
C LYS A 176 -26.63 -5.70 -0.62
N HIS A 177 -26.73 -6.88 -1.21
CA HIS A 177 -26.03 -7.21 -2.43
C HIS A 177 -26.86 -8.15 -3.31
N ALA A 178 -26.55 -8.17 -4.60
CA ALA A 178 -27.03 -9.17 -5.54
C ALA A 178 -25.86 -9.63 -6.41
N VAL A 179 -25.70 -10.94 -6.56
CA VAL A 179 -24.69 -11.58 -7.40
C VAL A 179 -25.43 -12.20 -8.58
N LEU A 180 -25.11 -11.77 -9.80
CA LEU A 180 -25.65 -12.37 -11.01
C LEU A 180 -24.74 -13.52 -11.48
N PRO A 181 -25.30 -14.57 -12.11
CA PRO A 181 -24.49 -15.61 -12.74
C PRO A 181 -23.53 -15.04 -13.78
N LEU A 182 -22.47 -15.78 -14.11
CA LEU A 182 -21.56 -15.42 -15.19
C LEU A 182 -22.32 -15.18 -16.50
N SER A 183 -22.07 -14.02 -17.10
CA SER A 183 -22.67 -13.63 -18.38
C SER A 183 -22.15 -14.50 -19.53
N LYS A 184 -22.74 -14.33 -20.72
CA LYS A 184 -22.24 -14.97 -21.94
C LYS A 184 -20.79 -14.60 -22.28
N PHE A 185 -20.32 -13.45 -21.79
CA PHE A 185 -18.96 -12.96 -21.96
C PHE A 185 -18.00 -13.39 -20.84
N GLY A 186 -18.43 -14.25 -19.91
CA GLY A 186 -17.57 -14.69 -18.79
C GLY A 186 -17.48 -13.72 -17.62
N LEU A 187 -18.11 -12.55 -17.71
CA LEU A 187 -18.11 -11.55 -16.63
C LEU A 187 -19.17 -11.85 -15.57
N MET A 188 -18.79 -11.78 -14.29
CA MET A 188 -19.72 -11.75 -13.16
C MET A 188 -20.07 -10.32 -12.80
N GLN A 189 -21.34 -10.07 -12.48
CA GLN A 189 -21.84 -8.74 -12.14
C GLN A 189 -22.42 -8.79 -10.73
N ILE A 190 -21.95 -7.89 -9.87
CA ILE A 190 -22.37 -7.78 -8.48
C ILE A 190 -22.84 -6.35 -8.24
N THR A 191 -23.99 -6.21 -7.60
CA THR A 191 -24.41 -4.92 -7.02
C THR A 191 -24.26 -5.01 -5.51
N ARG A 192 -23.66 -3.99 -4.90
CA ARG A 192 -23.47 -3.91 -3.44
C ARG A 192 -23.82 -2.52 -2.93
N GLN A 193 -24.67 -2.45 -1.90
CA GLN A 193 -25.10 -1.19 -1.30
C GLN A 193 -23.91 -0.46 -0.67
N ARG A 194 -23.76 0.84 -0.98
CA ARG A 194 -22.80 1.72 -0.31
C ARG A 194 -23.30 2.02 1.11
N MET A 195 -22.57 1.52 2.11
CA MET A 195 -22.87 1.79 3.53
C MET A 195 -22.10 3.00 4.04
N LYS A 196 -20.88 3.22 3.51
CA LYS A 196 -20.03 4.38 3.79
C LYS A 196 -19.39 4.87 2.48
N PRO A 197 -18.75 6.05 2.48
CA PRO A 197 -17.85 6.43 1.40
C PRO A 197 -16.75 5.36 1.24
N GLU A 198 -16.40 5.06 -0.02
CA GLU A 198 -15.34 4.11 -0.35
C GLU A 198 -14.03 4.51 0.33
N MET A 199 -13.33 3.51 0.88
CA MET A 199 -12.03 3.75 1.51
C MET A 199 -10.92 3.60 0.47
N THR A 200 -10.47 4.72 -0.08
CA THR A 200 -9.28 4.76 -0.93
C THR A 200 -8.07 5.13 -0.08
N ILE A 201 -7.21 4.16 0.20
CA ILE A 201 -5.91 4.43 0.81
C ILE A 201 -4.91 4.59 -0.33
N ASN A 202 -4.25 5.75 -0.41
CA ASN A 202 -3.13 5.89 -1.32
C ASN A 202 -1.98 5.03 -0.82
N THR A 203 -1.79 3.88 -1.46
CA THR A 203 -0.68 2.95 -1.15
C THR A 203 0.61 3.33 -1.85
N SER A 204 0.55 4.29 -2.77
CA SER A 204 1.70 4.77 -3.53
C SER A 204 2.46 5.83 -2.76
N GLU A 205 3.77 5.70 -2.73
CA GLU A 205 4.68 6.71 -2.19
C GLU A 205 5.23 7.53 -3.35
N ILE A 206 5.49 8.82 -3.10
CA ILE A 206 6.13 9.69 -4.10
C ILE A 206 7.53 9.13 -4.34
N CYS A 207 7.82 8.77 -5.60
CA CYS A 207 9.16 8.28 -5.96
C CYS A 207 10.20 9.36 -5.63
N PRO A 208 11.16 9.11 -4.73
CA PRO A 208 12.12 10.11 -4.30
C PRO A 208 13.07 10.54 -5.43
N SER A 209 13.32 9.66 -6.41
CA SER A 209 14.19 9.95 -7.55
C SER A 209 13.61 10.95 -8.55
N CYS A 210 12.29 10.92 -8.75
CA CYS A 210 11.61 11.75 -9.76
C CYS A 210 10.55 12.68 -9.18
N THR A 211 10.47 12.74 -7.85
CA THR A 211 9.47 13.52 -7.08
C THR A 211 8.04 13.31 -7.56
N GLY A 212 7.72 12.10 -8.02
CA GLY A 212 6.39 11.71 -8.50
C GLY A 212 6.10 12.02 -9.98
N THR A 213 7.06 12.57 -10.73
CA THR A 213 6.87 12.90 -12.16
C THR A 213 6.92 11.68 -13.08
N GLY A 214 7.48 10.56 -12.61
CA GLY A 214 7.73 9.36 -13.41
C GLY A 214 8.86 9.54 -14.45
N LYS A 215 9.55 10.67 -14.46
CA LYS A 215 10.61 11.01 -15.41
C LYS A 215 11.86 11.49 -14.66
N ILE A 216 13.03 11.08 -15.12
CA ILE A 216 14.31 11.59 -14.61
C ILE A 216 15.02 12.35 -15.72
N SER A 217 15.91 13.27 -15.34
CA SER A 217 16.80 13.95 -16.29
C SER A 217 17.63 12.92 -17.06
N SER A 218 17.91 13.21 -18.33
CA SER A 218 18.69 12.31 -19.18
C SER A 218 20.07 12.09 -18.59
N THR A 219 20.49 10.84 -18.46
CA THR A 219 21.83 10.48 -17.98
C THR A 219 22.93 10.93 -18.94
N LEU A 220 22.60 11.22 -20.21
CA LEU A 220 23.53 11.71 -21.21
C LEU A 220 24.10 13.09 -20.86
N ILE A 221 23.33 13.94 -20.17
CA ILE A 221 23.76 15.30 -19.80
C ILE A 221 24.33 15.37 -18.37
N LEU A 222 24.29 14.25 -17.62
CA LEU A 222 24.66 14.23 -16.21
C LEU A 222 26.15 14.50 -16.01
N GLU A 223 27.01 14.02 -16.92
CA GLU A 223 28.45 14.35 -16.89
C GLU A 223 28.67 15.86 -17.05
N ASP A 224 28.03 16.46 -18.05
CA ASP A 224 28.15 17.89 -18.35
C ASP A 224 27.60 18.75 -17.19
N GLU A 225 26.53 18.31 -16.54
CA GLU A 225 25.93 18.98 -15.39
C GLU A 225 26.87 18.94 -14.17
N ILE A 226 27.46 17.78 -13.88
CA ILE A 226 28.46 17.63 -12.81
C ILE A 226 29.68 18.52 -13.09
N GLU A 227 30.21 18.50 -14.31
CA GLU A 227 31.37 19.33 -14.67
C GLU A 227 31.05 20.82 -14.62
N LYS A 228 29.84 21.23 -15.05
CA LYS A 228 29.38 22.62 -14.94
C LYS A 228 29.33 23.08 -13.48
N ASN A 229 28.74 22.27 -12.60
CA ASN A 229 28.64 22.59 -11.17
C ASN A 229 30.01 22.58 -10.49
N LEU A 230 30.88 21.62 -10.84
CA LEU A 230 32.26 21.59 -10.41
C LEU A 230 33.01 22.87 -10.83
N SER A 231 32.88 23.28 -12.09
CA SER A 231 33.49 24.49 -12.61
C SER A 231 33.00 25.74 -11.86
N TYR A 232 31.70 25.81 -11.57
CA TYR A 232 31.12 26.91 -10.80
C TYR A 232 31.70 26.98 -9.39
N LEU A 233 31.77 25.86 -8.66
CA LEU A 233 32.34 25.81 -7.31
C LEU A 233 33.82 26.20 -7.28
N ILE A 234 34.59 25.79 -8.28
CA ILE A 234 36.01 26.16 -8.41
C ILE A 234 36.15 27.66 -8.69
N MET A 235 35.28 28.24 -9.51
CA MET A 235 35.25 29.70 -9.73
C MET A 235 34.91 30.48 -8.46
N GLN A 236 34.12 29.89 -7.56
CA GLN A 236 33.84 30.43 -6.22
C GLN A 236 34.97 30.14 -5.21
N ASN A 237 36.15 29.70 -5.67
CA ASN A 237 37.34 29.39 -4.87
C ASN A 237 37.20 28.21 -3.88
N HIS A 238 36.21 27.30 -4.06
CA HIS A 238 36.15 26.08 -3.26
C HIS A 238 37.32 25.14 -3.60
N LYS A 239 38.03 24.67 -2.57
CA LYS A 239 39.14 23.72 -2.66
C LYS A 239 38.74 22.36 -2.10
N GLY A 240 39.47 21.30 -2.47
CA GLY A 240 39.29 19.98 -1.83
C GLY A 240 38.03 19.22 -2.20
N LEU A 241 37.35 19.62 -3.28
CA LEU A 241 36.02 19.13 -3.64
C LEU A 241 35.93 17.60 -3.75
N THR A 242 34.94 17.06 -3.06
CA THR A 242 34.50 15.66 -3.14
C THR A 242 33.13 15.59 -3.81
N ILE A 243 33.00 14.73 -4.80
CA ILE A 243 31.72 14.47 -5.49
C ILE A 243 31.19 13.13 -5.01
N GLU A 244 30.06 13.12 -4.34
CA GLU A 244 29.36 11.89 -3.98
C GLU A 244 28.34 11.52 -5.03
N VAL A 245 28.38 10.29 -5.51
CA VAL A 245 27.53 9.76 -6.59
C VAL A 245 27.14 8.31 -6.30
N ASN A 246 26.12 7.80 -6.99
CA ASN A 246 25.79 6.36 -6.92
C ASN A 246 26.91 5.46 -7.52
N PRO A 247 26.94 4.15 -7.22
CA PRO A 247 28.00 3.24 -7.68
C PRO A 247 28.18 3.12 -9.20
N ILE A 248 27.09 3.23 -9.96
CA ILE A 248 27.14 3.15 -11.44
C ILE A 248 27.89 4.38 -11.96
N LEU A 249 27.52 5.56 -11.48
CA LEU A 249 28.14 6.81 -11.90
C LEU A 249 29.58 6.94 -11.38
N PHE A 250 29.87 6.46 -10.17
CA PHE A 250 31.24 6.35 -9.66
C PHE A 250 32.11 5.58 -10.65
N THR A 251 31.68 4.37 -11.02
CA THR A 251 32.40 3.51 -11.96
C THR A 251 32.60 4.21 -13.30
N PHE A 252 31.57 4.85 -13.84
CA PHE A 252 31.68 5.62 -15.09
C PHE A 252 32.73 6.74 -14.99
N LEU A 253 32.71 7.55 -13.92
CA LEU A 253 33.59 8.70 -13.76
C LEU A 253 35.04 8.35 -13.41
N THR A 254 35.27 7.19 -12.78
CA THR A 254 36.60 6.74 -12.34
C THR A 254 37.21 5.64 -13.21
N SER A 255 36.46 5.06 -14.14
CA SER A 255 36.95 3.98 -15.01
C SER A 255 38.03 4.45 -16.00
N GLY A 256 38.91 3.51 -16.38
CA GLY A 256 39.97 3.71 -17.36
C GLY A 256 41.23 4.38 -16.82
N PHE A 257 42.30 4.31 -17.62
CA PHE A 257 43.61 4.87 -17.27
C PHE A 257 43.59 6.40 -17.16
N ILE A 258 42.86 7.07 -18.07
CA ILE A 258 42.62 8.52 -18.03
C ILE A 258 41.13 8.77 -17.77
N SER A 259 40.73 8.51 -16.53
CA SER A 259 39.34 8.70 -16.08
C SER A 259 38.87 10.15 -16.16
N LYS A 260 37.54 10.36 -16.19
CA LYS A 260 36.93 11.70 -16.20
C LYS A 260 37.37 12.52 -14.98
N ARG A 261 37.43 11.88 -13.81
CA ARG A 261 38.00 12.46 -12.58
C ARG A 261 39.41 13.02 -12.78
N LEU A 262 40.30 12.26 -13.46
CA LEU A 262 41.67 12.70 -13.73
C LEU A 262 41.68 13.88 -14.71
N LYS A 263 40.86 13.82 -15.78
CA LYS A 263 40.71 14.94 -16.73
C LYS A 263 40.27 16.22 -16.03
N TRP A 264 39.27 16.16 -15.16
CA TRP A 264 38.82 17.31 -14.37
C TRP A 264 39.91 17.80 -13.42
N SER A 265 40.60 16.89 -12.72
CA SER A 265 41.68 17.28 -11.80
C SER A 265 42.81 18.03 -12.51
N TRP A 266 43.19 17.59 -13.72
CA TRP A 266 44.20 18.27 -14.54
C TRP A 266 43.68 19.59 -15.12
N LYS A 267 42.47 19.61 -15.67
CA LYS A 267 41.84 20.80 -16.26
C LYS A 267 41.76 21.95 -15.25
N TYR A 268 41.33 21.66 -14.03
CA TYR A 268 41.13 22.67 -12.98
C TYR A 268 42.32 22.83 -12.03
N LYS A 269 43.41 22.08 -12.23
CA LYS A 269 44.62 22.10 -11.38
C LYS A 269 44.32 21.91 -9.89
N GLN A 270 43.32 21.09 -9.57
CA GLN A 270 42.86 20.80 -8.22
C GLN A 270 42.62 19.30 -8.05
N ARG A 271 42.86 18.77 -6.84
CA ARG A 271 42.55 17.38 -6.53
C ARG A 271 41.04 17.21 -6.38
N ILE A 272 40.43 16.44 -7.27
CA ILE A 272 39.00 16.08 -7.20
C ILE A 272 38.89 14.64 -6.69
N LYS A 273 38.09 14.44 -5.63
CA LYS A 273 37.71 13.13 -5.10
C LYS A 273 36.31 12.79 -5.61
N ILE A 274 36.07 11.51 -5.88
CA ILE A 274 34.73 10.99 -6.16
C ILE A 274 34.51 9.83 -5.20
N ILE A 275 33.35 9.79 -4.54
CA ILE A 275 32.99 8.75 -3.57
C ILE A 275 31.67 8.11 -4.01
N SER A 276 31.57 6.79 -3.83
CA SER A 276 30.35 6.05 -4.10
C SER A 276 29.44 6.01 -2.87
N LYS A 277 28.15 6.33 -3.05
CA LYS A 277 27.08 6.18 -2.06
C LYS A 277 25.96 5.33 -2.64
N SER A 278 25.75 4.14 -2.09
CA SER A 278 24.69 3.22 -2.53
C SER A 278 23.27 3.74 -2.26
N THR A 279 23.13 4.72 -1.39
CA THR A 279 21.86 5.36 -1.04
C THR A 279 21.39 6.40 -2.06
N TYR A 280 22.27 6.86 -2.96
CA TYR A 280 21.91 7.89 -3.94
C TYR A 280 21.22 7.31 -5.17
N HIS A 281 20.26 8.06 -5.70
CA HIS A 281 19.57 7.71 -6.93
C HIS A 281 20.47 7.92 -8.17
N LEU A 282 20.04 7.41 -9.33
CA LEU A 282 20.88 7.36 -10.54
C LEU A 282 21.38 8.74 -11.02
N THR A 283 20.55 9.76 -10.88
CA THR A 283 20.84 11.15 -11.29
C THR A 283 21.26 12.04 -10.12
N GLU A 284 21.34 11.50 -8.90
CA GLU A 284 21.70 12.27 -7.72
C GLU A 284 23.23 12.36 -7.58
N PHE A 285 23.72 13.57 -7.37
CA PHE A 285 25.10 13.86 -7.00
C PHE A 285 25.15 15.05 -6.06
N ARG A 286 26.14 15.08 -5.17
CA ARG A 286 26.35 16.17 -4.22
C ARG A 286 27.83 16.51 -4.10
N PHE A 287 28.11 17.76 -3.76
CA PHE A 287 29.48 18.25 -3.54
C PHE A 287 29.74 18.46 -2.05
N PHE A 288 30.95 18.15 -1.63
CA PHE A 288 31.42 18.32 -0.26
C PHE A 288 32.78 19.02 -0.28
N ASP A 289 33.05 19.79 0.77
CA ASP A 289 34.36 20.42 0.99
C ASP A 289 35.36 19.47 1.70
N ASP A 290 36.52 19.98 2.09
CA ASP A 290 37.54 19.21 2.82
C ASP A 290 37.14 18.87 4.27
N SER A 291 36.08 19.49 4.81
CA SER A 291 35.53 19.22 6.15
C SER A 291 34.38 18.21 6.12
N ASP A 292 34.11 17.60 4.96
CA ASP A 292 32.95 16.74 4.70
C ASP A 292 31.59 17.45 4.91
N GLU A 293 31.54 18.78 4.77
CA GLU A 293 30.28 19.54 4.78
C GLU A 293 29.68 19.62 3.37
N GLU A 294 28.37 19.36 3.25
CA GLU A 294 27.64 19.41 1.98
C GLU A 294 27.57 20.86 1.46
N ILE A 295 28.10 21.10 0.27
CA ILE A 295 27.98 22.37 -0.44
C ILE A 295 26.69 22.34 -1.25
N LYS A 296 25.73 23.16 -0.83
CA LYS A 296 24.47 23.35 -1.57
C LYS A 296 24.69 24.30 -2.74
N LEU A 297 24.35 23.82 -3.94
CA LEU A 297 24.41 24.57 -5.21
C LEU A 297 23.20 25.48 -5.41
#